data_AF-A0A8J5CMW8-F1
#
_entry.id   AF-A0A8J5CMW8-F1
#
_cell.length_a   1.000
_cell.length_b   1.000
_cell.length_c   1.000
_cell.angle_alpha   90.00
_cell.angle_beta   90.00
_cell.angle_gamma   90.00
#
_symmetry.space_group_name_H-M   'P 1'
#
loop_
_entity.id
_entity.type
_entity.pdbx_description
1 polymer ?
#
loop_
_entity_poly.entity_id
_entity_poly.type
_entity_poly.pdbx_seq_one_letter_code
_entity_poly.pdbx_strand_id
1 'polypeptide(L)'
;MLLQTRQLLARAVKAPTTLCLAAAVTPRAGSGTAFKSGVWPAPCLAPLPLLLHARDFHSRKFSRNIEFFTASDVPLPKDSMQVASSLSSDGRPLALLFCWLMAKERHIKKYAQLYTNMGIDVLKVRISPFDLLRPTRGSQIAAEQVLGFLHANPSYSSFLVHGLSVGAYLFMEVLGKIDQDMEKHGHLLNRFVGQIWDSAVDMYGIPDGVPRAITNNLSLQRNIKKYLLECIQLSLSQVVFESQLQHFTVHYEKASSKMHGNFVGAPGLFFFSDNDPVSTPEMNALVYKKWEARGTPVYTRCWKASPHVSHYLQYRKEYEAEVVAFLERLGVVEASRQRASSL
;
A
#
# COMPACT_ATOMS: atom_id res chain seq x y z
N MET A 1 5.47 33.08 48.92
CA MET A 1 6.02 31.73 48.73
C MET A 1 6.13 31.44 47.23
N LEU A 2 7.06 32.18 46.62
CA LEU A 2 7.41 32.24 45.20
C LEU A 2 8.90 32.64 45.23
N LEU A 3 9.72 32.02 44.38
CA LEU A 3 11.19 31.97 44.38
C LEU A 3 11.81 30.93 45.31
N GLN A 4 12.05 29.72 44.78
CA GLN A 4 13.30 28.95 44.96
C GLN A 4 13.16 27.57 44.28
N THR A 5 13.25 27.52 42.94
CA THR A 5 13.58 26.26 42.22
C THR A 5 14.00 26.55 40.77
N ARG A 6 15.01 27.40 40.61
CA ARG A 6 15.75 27.56 39.34
C ARG A 6 17.24 27.66 39.64
N GLN A 7 17.85 26.53 40.01
CA GLN A 7 19.31 26.38 40.07
C GLN A 7 19.65 24.89 40.29
N LEU A 8 19.60 24.07 39.23
CA LEU A 8 20.20 22.73 39.25
C LEU A 8 20.42 22.13 37.84
N LEU A 9 20.76 22.95 36.85
CA LEU A 9 21.24 22.46 35.54
C LEU A 9 22.30 23.41 34.97
N ALA A 10 23.48 23.42 35.61
CA ALA A 10 24.70 23.98 35.03
C ALA A 10 25.91 23.43 35.78
N ARG A 11 26.52 22.33 35.27
CA ARG A 11 27.96 21.98 35.32
C ARG A 11 28.16 20.47 35.17
N ALA A 12 28.48 20.04 33.96
CA ALA A 12 29.42 18.93 33.72
C ALA A 12 29.84 18.95 32.23
N VAL A 13 31.00 19.55 31.95
CA VAL A 13 31.74 19.39 30.69
C VAL A 13 33.19 19.12 31.05
N LYS A 14 33.73 17.96 30.65
CA LYS A 14 34.95 17.81 29.83
C LYS A 14 35.36 16.33 29.69
N ALA A 15 35.71 15.96 28.45
CA ALA A 15 36.09 14.65 27.93
C ALA A 15 37.53 14.19 28.33
N PRO A 16 38.02 13.01 27.86
CA PRO A 16 38.63 12.93 26.53
C PRO A 16 38.41 11.62 25.70
N THR A 17 38.52 11.83 24.39
CA THR A 17 38.89 11.02 23.20
C THR A 17 39.45 9.59 23.31
N THR A 18 38.93 8.67 22.46
CA THR A 18 39.72 7.83 21.51
C THR A 18 38.88 7.26 20.34
N LEU A 19 39.56 7.11 19.18
CA LEU A 19 39.09 6.77 17.82
C LEU A 19 38.54 5.34 17.63
N CYS A 20 37.65 5.14 16.63
CA CYS A 20 37.94 4.26 15.47
C CYS A 20 36.96 4.44 14.29
N LEU A 21 37.41 3.98 13.12
CA LEU A 21 37.13 4.41 11.74
C LEU A 21 35.75 4.12 11.13
N ALA A 22 35.35 5.09 10.29
CA ALA A 22 34.70 5.06 8.97
C ALA A 22 34.40 3.72 8.25
N ALA A 23 33.22 3.66 7.63
CA ALA A 23 33.06 3.29 6.21
C ALA A 23 31.82 3.98 5.63
N ALA A 24 32.04 5.05 4.87
CA ALA A 24 31.03 5.73 4.07
C ALA A 24 30.83 4.98 2.75
N VAL A 25 29.58 4.63 2.42
CA VAL A 25 29.19 4.22 1.06
C VAL A 25 28.47 5.39 0.42
N THR A 26 29.16 6.06 -0.49
CA THR A 26 28.63 7.14 -1.34
C THR A 26 27.75 6.57 -2.45
N PRO A 27 26.56 7.12 -2.74
CA PRO A 27 25.89 6.91 -4.02
C PRO A 27 26.54 7.81 -5.08
N ARG A 28 26.92 7.18 -6.19
CA ARG A 28 27.52 7.81 -7.37
C ARG A 28 26.47 8.67 -8.06
N ALA A 29 26.65 9.99 -8.03
CA ALA A 29 25.86 10.96 -8.77
C ALA A 29 26.13 10.81 -10.29
N GLY A 30 25.09 10.45 -11.04
CA GLY A 30 25.05 10.65 -12.49
C GLY A 30 24.32 11.96 -12.79
N SER A 31 25.00 12.87 -13.49
CA SER A 31 24.44 14.04 -14.19
C SER A 31 23.15 13.67 -14.93
N GLY A 32 22.04 14.40 -14.89
CA GLY A 32 21.87 15.83 -14.73
C GLY A 32 21.11 16.37 -15.94
N THR A 33 19.78 16.24 -15.95
CA THR A 33 18.89 17.17 -16.65
C THR A 33 17.72 17.47 -15.72
N ALA A 34 17.69 18.70 -15.22
CA ALA A 34 16.69 19.20 -14.29
C ALA A 34 15.29 19.18 -14.93
N PHE A 35 14.38 18.35 -14.42
CA PHE A 35 12.96 18.43 -14.74
C PHE A 35 12.28 19.39 -13.77
N LYS A 36 11.79 20.51 -14.32
CA LYS A 36 10.98 21.50 -13.58
C LYS A 36 9.61 20.89 -13.26
N SER A 37 9.16 21.08 -12.03
CA SER A 37 7.78 20.87 -11.59
C SER A 37 6.85 21.83 -12.35
N GLY A 38 6.13 21.30 -13.32
CA GLY A 38 5.06 22.00 -14.03
C GLY A 38 3.73 21.33 -13.75
N VAL A 39 2.72 22.11 -13.41
CA VAL A 39 1.32 21.70 -13.58
C VAL A 39 1.08 21.71 -15.09
N TRP A 40 1.05 20.52 -15.71
CA TRP A 40 0.88 20.38 -17.15
C TRP A 40 -0.58 20.05 -17.51
N PRO A 41 -1.08 20.55 -18.65
CA PRO A 41 -2.45 20.30 -19.07
C PRO A 41 -2.64 18.81 -19.35
N ALA A 42 -3.82 18.29 -18.99
CA ALA A 42 -4.20 16.92 -19.27
C ALA A 42 -4.02 16.63 -20.78
N PRO A 43 -3.29 15.56 -21.15
CA PRO A 43 -3.22 15.18 -22.55
C PRO A 43 -4.61 14.72 -22.98
N CYS A 44 -5.18 15.42 -23.95
CA CYS A 44 -6.41 15.01 -24.62
C CYS A 44 -6.09 13.79 -25.49
N LEU A 45 -5.99 12.62 -24.86
CA LEU A 45 -5.90 11.33 -25.54
C LEU A 45 -7.32 10.98 -25.98
N ALA A 46 -7.56 11.01 -27.29
CA ALA A 46 -8.72 10.35 -27.86
C ALA A 46 -8.68 8.86 -27.42
N PRO A 47 -9.75 8.31 -26.82
CA PRO A 47 -9.74 6.94 -26.35
C PRO A 47 -9.83 6.02 -27.57
N LEU A 48 -8.69 5.49 -28.01
CA LEU A 48 -8.70 4.25 -28.77
C LEU A 48 -9.28 3.18 -27.83
N PRO A 49 -10.35 2.47 -28.22
CA PRO A 49 -10.90 1.42 -27.39
C PRO A 49 -9.85 0.31 -27.30
N LEU A 50 -9.20 0.21 -26.13
CA LEU A 50 -8.46 -1.00 -25.76
C LEU A 50 -9.49 -2.14 -25.71
N LEU A 51 -9.62 -2.87 -26.81
CA LEU A 51 -10.30 -4.16 -26.87
C LEU A 51 -9.45 -5.19 -26.09
N LEU A 52 -9.39 -5.02 -24.77
CA LEU A 52 -8.95 -6.08 -23.87
C LEU A 52 -10.04 -7.16 -23.93
N HIS A 53 -9.80 -8.22 -24.70
CA HIS A 53 -10.58 -9.44 -24.58
C HIS A 53 -10.58 -9.84 -23.11
N ALA A 54 -11.77 -9.92 -22.49
CA ALA A 54 -11.90 -10.36 -21.12
C ALA A 54 -11.40 -11.80 -21.05
N ARG A 55 -10.25 -12.01 -20.42
CA ARG A 55 -9.71 -13.35 -20.22
C ARG A 55 -10.43 -13.98 -19.05
N ASP A 56 -10.94 -15.20 -19.23
CA ASP A 56 -11.37 -15.98 -18.08
C ASP A 56 -10.19 -16.15 -17.12
N PHE A 57 -10.50 -16.16 -15.81
CA PHE A 57 -9.49 -16.35 -14.79
C PHE A 57 -9.98 -17.31 -13.72
N HIS A 58 -9.04 -18.03 -13.15
CA HIS A 58 -9.26 -18.96 -12.06
C HIS A 58 -8.81 -18.34 -10.74
N SER A 59 -9.39 -18.78 -9.64
CA SER A 59 -8.94 -18.37 -8.31
C SER A 59 -8.70 -19.55 -7.38
N ARG A 60 -7.73 -19.39 -6.49
CA ARG A 60 -7.43 -20.33 -5.42
C ARG A 60 -7.30 -19.60 -4.10
N LYS A 61 -8.18 -19.95 -3.18
CA LYS A 61 -8.18 -19.42 -1.82
C LYS A 61 -7.23 -20.25 -0.96
N PHE A 62 -6.21 -19.62 -0.41
CA PHE A 62 -5.27 -20.26 0.51
C PHE A 62 -5.72 -20.13 1.96
N SER A 63 -6.33 -19.01 2.31
CA SER A 63 -6.81 -18.74 3.67
C SER A 63 -8.00 -17.79 3.65
N ARG A 64 -8.50 -17.40 4.83
CA ARG A 64 -9.51 -16.33 4.94
C ARG A 64 -8.98 -14.95 4.50
N ASN A 65 -7.65 -14.75 4.50
CA ASN A 65 -6.99 -13.48 4.23
C ASN A 65 -6.44 -13.40 2.80
N ILE A 66 -6.01 -14.52 2.21
CA ILE A 66 -5.34 -14.52 0.90
C ILE A 66 -5.98 -15.48 -0.10
N GLU A 67 -6.11 -14.98 -1.34
CA GLU A 67 -6.61 -15.72 -2.49
C GLU A 67 -5.87 -15.24 -3.75
N PHE A 68 -5.46 -16.20 -4.57
CA PHE A 68 -4.69 -15.95 -5.77
C PHE A 68 -5.56 -16.07 -7.02
N PHE A 69 -5.34 -15.21 -8.00
CA PHE A 69 -6.05 -15.16 -9.27
C PHE A 69 -5.04 -15.20 -10.42
N THR A 70 -5.33 -16.01 -11.43
CA THR A 70 -4.52 -16.12 -12.65
C THR A 70 -5.40 -16.40 -13.85
N ALA A 71 -5.02 -15.88 -15.02
CA ALA A 71 -5.62 -16.23 -16.31
C ALA A 71 -4.93 -17.42 -16.98
N SER A 72 -4.02 -18.10 -16.29
CA SER A 72 -3.39 -19.33 -16.76
C SER A 72 -4.27 -20.54 -16.51
N ASP A 73 -4.36 -21.42 -17.51
CA ASP A 73 -5.06 -22.70 -17.42
C ASP A 73 -4.26 -23.77 -16.66
N VAL A 74 -3.05 -23.43 -16.21
CA VAL A 74 -2.19 -24.38 -15.49
C VAL A 74 -2.84 -24.77 -14.16
N PRO A 75 -2.95 -26.09 -13.87
CA PRO A 75 -3.50 -26.57 -12.61
C PRO A 75 -2.71 -26.02 -11.41
N LEU A 76 -3.41 -25.38 -10.48
CA LEU A 76 -2.82 -24.94 -9.23
C LEU A 76 -2.60 -26.17 -8.31
N PRO A 77 -1.42 -26.34 -7.69
CA PRO A 77 -1.17 -27.41 -6.73
C PRO A 77 -2.26 -27.44 -5.64
N LYS A 78 -2.58 -28.56 -4.98
CA LYS A 78 -3.67 -28.58 -4.00
C LYS A 78 -3.25 -28.20 -2.57
N ASP A 79 -1.99 -28.46 -2.19
CA ASP A 79 -1.59 -28.48 -0.75
C ASP A 79 -0.46 -27.53 -0.34
N SER A 80 -0.06 -26.57 -1.19
CA SER A 80 0.96 -25.58 -0.82
C SER A 80 0.58 -24.17 -1.25
N MET A 81 1.20 -23.15 -0.66
CA MET A 81 1.11 -21.75 -1.14
C MET A 81 1.89 -21.52 -2.45
N GLN A 82 2.47 -22.58 -3.04
CA GLN A 82 3.14 -22.52 -4.32
C GLN A 82 2.10 -22.51 -5.45
N VAL A 83 2.36 -21.67 -6.44
CA VAL A 83 1.72 -21.76 -7.76
C VAL A 83 2.59 -22.66 -8.66
N ALA A 84 1.99 -23.22 -9.70
CA ALA A 84 2.67 -24.20 -10.55
C ALA A 84 4.00 -23.67 -11.13
N SER A 85 5.00 -24.56 -11.28
CA SER A 85 6.33 -24.24 -11.81
C SER A 85 6.32 -23.72 -13.27
N SER A 86 5.25 -23.96 -14.02
CA SER A 86 5.08 -23.43 -15.38
C SER A 86 4.49 -22.03 -15.45
N LEU A 87 3.89 -21.52 -14.36
CA LEU A 87 3.55 -20.09 -14.22
C LEU A 87 4.80 -19.22 -13.96
N SER A 88 5.92 -19.86 -13.67
CA SER A 88 7.12 -19.27 -13.07
C SER A 88 8.32 -19.19 -14.00
N SER A 89 8.21 -19.63 -15.26
CA SER A 89 9.31 -19.61 -16.23
C SER A 89 9.58 -18.24 -16.86
N ASP A 90 8.59 -17.33 -16.85
CA ASP A 90 8.63 -16.13 -17.71
C ASP A 90 8.87 -14.81 -16.97
N GLY A 91 9.25 -14.84 -15.69
CA GLY A 91 9.50 -13.60 -14.93
C GLY A 91 8.28 -12.67 -14.91
N ARG A 92 7.08 -13.24 -14.76
CA ARG A 92 5.82 -12.48 -14.78
C ARG A 92 5.72 -11.52 -13.58
N PRO A 93 5.05 -10.37 -13.73
CA PRO A 93 4.71 -9.49 -12.61
C PRO A 93 3.55 -10.07 -11.77
N LEU A 94 3.51 -9.71 -10.50
CA LEU A 94 2.42 -10.03 -9.56
C LEU A 94 1.83 -8.74 -8.98
N ALA A 95 0.52 -8.57 -9.05
CA ALA A 95 -0.19 -7.51 -8.35
C ALA A 95 -0.63 -7.98 -6.95
N LEU A 96 -0.19 -7.28 -5.92
CA LEU A 96 -0.65 -7.46 -4.55
C LEU A 96 -1.83 -6.51 -4.29
N LEU A 97 -3.04 -7.07 -4.35
CA LEU A 97 -4.29 -6.32 -4.24
C LEU A 97 -4.80 -6.32 -2.79
N PHE A 98 -4.51 -5.26 -2.04
CA PHE A 98 -4.93 -5.09 -0.65
C PHE A 98 -6.31 -4.43 -0.58
N CYS A 99 -7.33 -5.21 -0.24
CA CYS A 99 -8.72 -4.82 -0.30
C CYS A 99 -9.16 -3.91 0.85
N TRP A 100 -10.23 -3.14 0.62
CA TRP A 100 -10.93 -2.40 1.67
C TRP A 100 -11.77 -3.34 2.57
N LEU A 101 -12.19 -2.84 3.74
CA LEU A 101 -13.02 -3.60 4.67
C LEU A 101 -14.37 -3.98 4.06
N MET A 102 -14.81 -5.22 4.30
CA MET A 102 -16.13 -5.70 3.88
C MET A 102 -16.37 -5.62 2.35
N ALA A 103 -15.30 -5.60 1.56
CA ALA A 103 -15.39 -5.61 0.12
C ALA A 103 -16.21 -6.79 -0.39
N LYS A 104 -17.20 -6.52 -1.26
CA LYS A 104 -17.98 -7.58 -1.90
C LYS A 104 -17.12 -8.23 -2.99
N GLU A 105 -17.12 -9.56 -3.03
CA GLU A 105 -16.30 -10.33 -3.98
C GLU A 105 -16.52 -9.94 -5.44
N ARG A 106 -17.76 -9.58 -5.83
CA ARG A 106 -18.09 -9.10 -7.18
C ARG A 106 -17.32 -7.85 -7.60
N HIS A 107 -16.96 -6.98 -6.65
CA HIS A 107 -16.21 -5.76 -6.95
C HIS A 107 -14.72 -6.09 -7.05
N ILE A 108 -14.19 -6.90 -6.12
CA ILE A 108 -12.79 -7.32 -6.16
C ILE A 108 -12.45 -8.12 -7.42
N LYS A 109 -13.35 -8.99 -7.88
CA LYS A 109 -13.17 -9.71 -9.15
C LYS A 109 -12.96 -8.78 -10.35
N LYS A 110 -13.53 -7.57 -10.35
CA LYS A 110 -13.28 -6.59 -11.42
C LYS A 110 -11.85 -6.03 -11.36
N TYR A 111 -11.31 -5.83 -10.16
CA TYR A 111 -9.92 -5.40 -9.97
C TYR A 111 -8.96 -6.52 -10.32
N ALA A 112 -9.27 -7.77 -9.95
CA ALA A 112 -8.49 -8.93 -10.39
C ALA A 112 -8.46 -9.02 -11.92
N GLN A 113 -9.64 -8.89 -12.57
CA GLN A 113 -9.77 -8.91 -14.03
C GLN A 113 -8.95 -7.83 -14.72
N LEU A 114 -8.86 -6.63 -14.15
CA LEU A 114 -8.05 -5.54 -14.70
C LEU A 114 -6.60 -6.00 -14.93
N TYR A 115 -6.00 -6.62 -13.92
CA TYR A 115 -4.64 -7.12 -13.98
C TYR A 115 -4.48 -8.38 -14.83
N THR A 116 -5.38 -9.35 -14.68
CA THR A 116 -5.27 -10.61 -15.43
C THR A 116 -5.46 -10.40 -16.94
N ASN A 117 -6.26 -9.41 -17.35
CA ASN A 117 -6.36 -8.97 -18.74
C ASN A 117 -5.03 -8.46 -19.30
N MET A 118 -4.15 -7.93 -18.45
CA MET A 118 -2.80 -7.48 -18.81
C MET A 118 -1.74 -8.57 -18.63
N GLY A 119 -2.13 -9.81 -18.33
CA GLY A 119 -1.20 -10.91 -18.05
C GLY A 119 -0.50 -10.82 -16.69
N ILE A 120 -1.03 -10.01 -15.77
CA ILE A 120 -0.50 -9.85 -14.42
C ILE A 120 -1.34 -10.73 -13.48
N ASP A 121 -0.70 -11.65 -12.78
CA ASP A 121 -1.40 -12.45 -11.77
C ASP A 121 -1.69 -11.60 -10.52
N VAL A 122 -2.67 -12.00 -9.71
CA VAL A 122 -3.10 -11.19 -8.56
C VAL A 122 -3.13 -12.00 -7.28
N LEU A 123 -2.41 -11.53 -6.26
CA LEU A 123 -2.62 -11.97 -4.89
C LEU A 123 -3.58 -10.99 -4.20
N LYS A 124 -4.83 -11.40 -4.03
CA LYS A 124 -5.81 -10.65 -3.23
C LYS A 124 -5.51 -10.86 -1.75
N VAL A 125 -5.41 -9.77 -1.02
CA VAL A 125 -5.21 -9.75 0.43
C VAL A 125 -6.35 -8.97 1.09
N ARG A 126 -6.95 -9.53 2.13
CA ARG A 126 -8.01 -8.88 2.91
C ARG A 126 -7.92 -9.18 4.39
N ILE A 127 -8.48 -8.27 5.18
CA ILE A 127 -8.68 -8.42 6.62
C ILE A 127 -10.14 -8.14 6.97
N SER A 128 -10.61 -8.76 8.04
CA SER A 128 -11.89 -8.43 8.65
C SER A 128 -11.76 -7.23 9.59
N PRO A 129 -12.87 -6.57 9.98
CA PRO A 129 -12.85 -5.55 11.02
C PRO A 129 -12.22 -6.04 12.33
N PHE A 130 -12.41 -7.32 12.70
CA PHE A 130 -11.80 -7.88 13.91
C PHE A 130 -10.28 -8.01 13.80
N ASP A 131 -9.76 -8.29 12.62
CA ASP A 131 -8.32 -8.36 12.38
C ASP A 131 -7.69 -6.97 12.50
N LEU A 132 -8.39 -5.94 12.01
CA LEU A 132 -7.99 -4.55 12.15
C LEU A 132 -7.97 -4.11 13.62
N LEU A 133 -8.98 -4.50 14.40
CA LEU A 133 -9.04 -4.17 15.83
C LEU A 133 -8.04 -5.00 16.68
N ARG A 134 -7.43 -6.06 16.12
CA ARG A 134 -6.45 -6.92 16.82
C ARG A 134 -5.19 -7.17 15.97
N PRO A 135 -4.38 -6.13 15.67
CA PRO A 135 -3.23 -6.21 14.78
C PRO A 135 -2.35 -7.46 14.94
N THR A 136 -1.89 -7.77 16.16
CA THR A 136 -1.00 -8.91 16.45
C THR A 136 -1.62 -10.27 16.09
N ARG A 137 -2.93 -10.43 16.26
CA ARG A 137 -3.66 -11.67 15.94
C ARG A 137 -4.46 -11.58 14.63
N GLY A 138 -4.26 -10.50 13.89
CA GLY A 138 -5.10 -10.10 12.75
C GLY A 138 -4.24 -9.68 11.57
N SER A 139 -3.99 -8.36 11.42
CA SER A 139 -3.20 -7.82 10.31
C SER A 139 -1.80 -8.42 10.21
N GLN A 140 -1.13 -8.69 11.33
CA GLN A 140 0.20 -9.30 11.35
C GLN A 140 0.20 -10.74 10.82
N ILE A 141 -0.84 -11.52 11.09
CA ILE A 141 -0.99 -12.88 10.53
C ILE A 141 -1.21 -12.81 9.02
N ALA A 142 -2.05 -11.89 8.56
CA ALA A 142 -2.24 -11.68 7.12
C ALA A 142 -0.93 -11.22 6.43
N ALA A 143 -0.16 -10.36 7.08
CA ALA A 143 1.15 -9.91 6.58
C ALA A 143 2.16 -11.06 6.48
N GLU A 144 2.22 -11.94 7.48
CA GLU A 144 3.04 -13.16 7.43
C GLU A 144 2.64 -14.10 6.29
N GLN A 145 1.33 -14.27 6.06
CA GLN A 145 0.83 -15.07 4.94
C GLN A 145 1.24 -14.48 3.58
N VAL A 146 1.24 -13.15 3.43
CA VAL A 146 1.76 -12.50 2.23
C VAL A 146 3.24 -12.83 2.03
N LEU A 147 4.08 -12.65 3.06
CA LEU A 147 5.51 -12.98 2.95
C LEU A 147 5.75 -14.47 2.67
N GLY A 148 4.97 -15.36 3.28
CA GLY A 148 4.99 -16.80 2.99
C GLY A 148 4.66 -17.10 1.54
N PHE A 149 3.69 -16.40 0.95
CA PHE A 149 3.38 -16.52 -0.48
C PHE A 149 4.55 -16.06 -1.35
N LEU A 150 5.13 -14.89 -1.07
CA LEU A 150 6.21 -14.33 -1.88
C LEU A 150 7.46 -15.23 -1.86
N HIS A 151 7.80 -15.77 -0.70
CA HIS A 151 8.92 -16.71 -0.54
C HIS A 151 8.67 -18.06 -1.22
N ALA A 152 7.43 -18.55 -1.18
CA ALA A 152 7.05 -19.79 -1.86
C ALA A 152 7.05 -19.66 -3.39
N ASN A 153 7.02 -18.43 -3.93
CA ASN A 153 6.90 -18.15 -5.35
C ASN A 153 7.99 -17.18 -5.83
N PRO A 154 9.28 -17.57 -5.77
CA PRO A 154 10.41 -16.69 -6.04
C PRO A 154 10.51 -16.23 -7.50
N SER A 155 9.79 -16.86 -8.42
CA SER A 155 9.76 -16.63 -9.87
C SER A 155 9.15 -15.31 -10.34
N TYR A 156 8.27 -14.69 -9.55
CA TYR A 156 7.60 -13.45 -9.95
C TYR A 156 8.58 -12.27 -10.01
N SER A 157 9.06 -11.87 -11.19
CA SER A 157 10.17 -10.89 -11.29
C SER A 157 9.93 -9.59 -10.52
N SER A 158 8.69 -9.13 -10.46
CA SER A 158 8.31 -7.84 -9.89
C SER A 158 6.95 -7.88 -9.19
N PHE A 159 6.78 -6.97 -8.24
CA PHE A 159 5.59 -6.80 -7.42
C PHE A 159 5.03 -5.40 -7.62
N LEU A 160 3.75 -5.33 -7.98
CA LEU A 160 2.98 -4.09 -8.00
C LEU A 160 2.03 -4.10 -6.80
N VAL A 161 2.03 -3.05 -5.99
CA VAL A 161 1.08 -2.91 -4.89
C VAL A 161 -0.13 -2.14 -5.37
N HIS A 162 -1.33 -2.61 -5.04
CA HIS A 162 -2.56 -1.85 -5.21
C HIS A 162 -3.37 -1.94 -3.91
N GLY A 163 -3.32 -0.89 -3.10
CA GLY A 163 -4.07 -0.83 -1.85
C GLY A 163 -5.28 0.07 -1.95
N LEU A 164 -6.39 -0.42 -1.39
CA LEU A 164 -7.66 0.29 -1.33
C LEU A 164 -8.03 0.57 0.13
N SER A 165 -8.26 1.83 0.48
CA SER A 165 -8.65 2.23 1.84
C SER A 165 -7.69 1.65 2.91
N VAL A 166 -8.22 0.87 3.86
CA VAL A 166 -7.42 0.17 4.89
C VAL A 166 -6.37 -0.78 4.33
N GLY A 167 -6.45 -1.15 3.05
CA GLY A 167 -5.45 -1.95 2.37
C GLY A 167 -4.06 -1.32 2.40
N ALA A 168 -3.98 0.02 2.45
CA ALA A 168 -2.72 0.73 2.66
C ALA A 168 -2.07 0.36 3.99
N TYR A 169 -2.82 0.41 5.09
CA TYR A 169 -2.35 -0.04 6.40
C TYR A 169 -1.86 -1.50 6.36
N LEU A 170 -2.62 -2.40 5.73
CA LEU A 170 -2.25 -3.82 5.68
C LEU A 170 -0.95 -4.07 4.92
N PHE A 171 -0.69 -3.34 3.82
CA PHE A 171 0.61 -3.45 3.16
C PHE A 171 1.74 -2.89 4.03
N MET A 172 1.52 -1.79 4.75
CA MET A 172 2.53 -1.25 5.65
C MET A 172 2.88 -2.22 6.79
N GLU A 173 1.95 -3.08 7.20
CA GLU A 173 2.22 -4.17 8.15
C GLU A 173 3.13 -5.26 7.57
N VAL A 174 3.02 -5.54 6.26
CA VAL A 174 3.97 -6.40 5.51
C VAL A 174 5.36 -5.78 5.53
N LEU A 175 5.47 -4.48 5.24
CA LEU A 175 6.74 -3.76 5.32
C LEU A 175 7.28 -3.72 6.76
N GLY A 176 6.39 -3.67 7.75
CA GLY A 176 6.71 -3.82 9.17
C GLY A 176 7.42 -5.14 9.48
N LYS A 177 6.94 -6.23 8.90
CA LYS A 177 7.55 -7.57 9.03
C LYS A 177 8.90 -7.67 8.29
N ILE A 178 9.01 -7.04 7.12
CA ILE A 178 10.28 -6.96 6.40
C ILE A 178 11.34 -6.23 7.24
N ASP A 179 10.99 -5.06 7.78
CA ASP A 179 11.88 -4.23 8.61
C ASP A 179 12.31 -4.93 9.91
N GLN A 180 11.45 -5.79 10.48
CA GLN A 180 11.78 -6.59 11.67
C GLN A 180 12.82 -7.69 11.41
N ASP A 181 12.88 -8.22 10.18
CA ASP A 181 13.80 -9.29 9.80
C ASP A 181 14.29 -9.07 8.35
N MET A 182 15.15 -8.06 8.22
CA MET A 182 15.75 -7.64 6.94
C MET A 182 16.66 -8.70 6.33
N GLU A 183 17.28 -9.55 7.15
CA GLU A 183 18.11 -10.66 6.68
C GLU A 183 17.26 -11.65 5.87
N LYS A 184 16.11 -12.04 6.41
CA LYS A 184 15.21 -12.99 5.75
C LYS A 184 14.41 -12.38 4.61
N HIS A 185 13.90 -11.15 4.79
CA HIS A 185 12.89 -10.60 3.90
C HIS A 185 13.37 -9.41 3.04
N GLY A 186 14.50 -8.78 3.38
CA GLY A 186 14.93 -7.52 2.77
C GLY A 186 15.11 -7.58 1.26
N HIS A 187 15.51 -8.75 0.72
CA HIS A 187 15.67 -8.93 -0.73
C HIS A 187 14.36 -8.74 -1.53
N LEU A 188 13.19 -8.90 -0.90
CA LEU A 188 11.89 -8.68 -1.54
C LEU A 188 11.66 -7.21 -1.89
N LEU A 189 12.27 -6.27 -1.15
CA LEU A 189 12.12 -4.82 -1.40
C LEU A 189 12.55 -4.44 -2.81
N ASN A 190 13.59 -5.10 -3.34
CA ASN A 190 14.14 -4.85 -4.67
C ASN A 190 13.20 -5.25 -5.82
N ARG A 191 12.14 -6.01 -5.53
CA ARG A 191 11.17 -6.49 -6.52
C ARG A 191 9.93 -5.62 -6.60
N PHE A 192 9.70 -4.70 -5.66
CA PHE A 192 8.57 -3.78 -5.75
C PHE A 192 8.86 -2.67 -6.74
N VAL A 193 8.06 -2.60 -7.79
CA VAL A 193 8.29 -1.66 -8.91
C VAL A 193 7.36 -0.45 -8.90
N GLY A 194 6.23 -0.53 -8.18
CA GLY A 194 5.29 0.57 -8.08
C GLY A 194 4.16 0.32 -7.07
N GLN A 195 3.50 1.41 -6.68
CA GLN A 195 2.45 1.40 -5.67
C GLN A 195 1.25 2.22 -6.16
N ILE A 196 0.04 1.66 -6.07
CA ILE A 196 -1.22 2.30 -6.41
C ILE A 196 -2.08 2.38 -5.15
N TRP A 197 -2.57 3.58 -4.83
CA TRP A 197 -3.31 3.88 -3.63
C TRP A 197 -4.69 4.46 -3.99
N ASP A 198 -5.73 3.64 -3.89
CA ASP A 198 -7.13 4.02 -4.10
C ASP A 198 -7.80 4.36 -2.77
N SER A 199 -8.14 5.64 -2.59
CA SER A 199 -8.79 6.15 -1.40
C SER A 199 -8.06 5.74 -0.11
N ALA A 200 -6.72 5.75 -0.11
CA ALA A 200 -5.92 5.27 1.02
C ALA A 200 -6.22 6.07 2.29
N VAL A 201 -6.30 5.38 3.42
CA VAL A 201 -6.65 6.00 4.71
C VAL A 201 -5.43 5.98 5.62
N ASP A 202 -4.97 7.16 6.03
CA ASP A 202 -3.95 7.28 7.07
C ASP A 202 -4.58 6.99 8.45
N MET A 203 -3.74 6.63 9.42
CA MET A 203 -4.13 6.25 10.79
C MET A 203 -5.15 7.22 11.42
N TYR A 204 -4.99 8.53 11.19
CA TYR A 204 -5.88 9.55 11.77
C TYR A 204 -7.29 9.57 11.15
N GLY A 205 -7.48 9.04 9.94
CA GLY A 205 -8.80 8.91 9.30
C GLY A 205 -9.56 7.64 9.72
N ILE A 206 -8.88 6.66 10.34
CA ILE A 206 -9.46 5.37 10.74
C ILE A 206 -10.63 5.53 11.73
N PRO A 207 -10.54 6.33 12.81
CA PRO A 207 -11.64 6.48 13.77
C PRO A 207 -12.91 7.08 13.17
N ASP A 208 -12.80 7.80 12.07
CA ASP A 208 -13.94 8.42 11.40
C ASP A 208 -14.53 7.54 10.28
N GLY A 209 -13.66 6.90 9.49
CA GLY A 209 -14.07 6.09 8.34
C GLY A 209 -14.52 4.68 8.71
N VAL A 210 -13.77 3.99 9.58
CA VAL A 210 -14.02 2.57 9.88
C VAL A 210 -15.37 2.31 10.56
N PRO A 211 -15.84 3.10 11.54
CA PRO A 211 -17.15 2.86 12.13
C PRO A 211 -18.28 2.93 11.10
N ARG A 212 -18.24 3.93 10.21
CA ARG A 212 -19.24 4.13 9.15
C ARG A 212 -19.21 3.00 8.12
N ALA A 213 -18.04 2.43 7.85
CA ALA A 213 -17.89 1.27 6.97
C ALA A 213 -18.41 -0.03 7.59
N ILE A 214 -18.38 -0.17 8.92
CA ILE A 214 -18.78 -1.39 9.63
C ILE A 214 -20.30 -1.46 9.82
N THR A 215 -20.96 -0.34 10.13
CA THR A 215 -22.38 -0.36 10.52
C THR A 215 -23.08 0.97 10.25
N ASN A 216 -24.38 0.93 9.96
CA ASN A 216 -25.24 2.12 9.89
C ASN A 216 -25.83 2.51 11.26
N ASN A 217 -25.59 1.71 12.32
CA ASN A 217 -26.09 2.01 13.66
C ASN A 217 -25.23 3.11 14.32
N LEU A 218 -25.82 4.28 14.53
CA LEU A 218 -25.10 5.46 15.07
C LEU A 218 -24.48 5.23 16.44
N SER A 219 -25.11 4.45 17.31
CA SER A 219 -24.56 4.13 18.64
C SER A 219 -23.35 3.21 18.54
N LEU A 220 -23.41 2.18 17.69
CA LEU A 220 -22.28 1.31 17.44
C LEU A 220 -21.15 2.05 16.73
N GLN A 221 -21.46 2.94 15.78
CA GLN A 221 -20.46 3.83 15.17
C GLN A 221 -19.74 4.66 16.23
N ARG A 222 -20.49 5.31 17.14
CA ARG A 222 -19.91 6.09 18.25
C ARG A 222 -19.02 5.24 19.16
N ASN A 223 -19.43 4.03 19.49
CA ASN A 223 -18.66 3.13 20.34
C ASN A 223 -17.36 2.65 19.65
N ILE A 224 -17.43 2.27 18.37
CA ILE A 224 -16.24 1.89 17.59
C ILE A 224 -15.31 3.11 17.43
N LYS A 225 -15.85 4.29 17.12
CA LYS A 225 -15.07 5.54 17.03
C LYS A 225 -14.39 5.84 18.35
N LYS A 226 -15.11 5.76 19.47
CA LYS A 226 -14.57 5.98 20.82
C LYS A 226 -13.44 5.00 21.13
N TYR A 227 -13.64 3.71 20.84
CA TYR A 227 -12.60 2.69 21.02
C TYR A 227 -11.35 3.00 20.18
N LEU A 228 -11.52 3.33 18.89
CA LEU A 228 -10.41 3.67 18.00
C LEU A 228 -9.69 4.95 18.45
N LEU A 229 -10.44 5.99 18.85
CA LEU A 229 -9.86 7.23 19.39
C LEU A 229 -9.14 6.99 20.71
N GLU A 230 -9.66 6.15 21.61
CA GLU A 230 -8.97 5.76 22.84
C GLU A 230 -7.66 5.02 22.51
N CYS A 231 -7.66 4.10 21.55
CA CYS A 231 -6.43 3.45 21.09
C CYS A 231 -5.40 4.46 20.56
N ILE A 232 -5.82 5.43 19.73
CA ILE A 232 -4.93 6.47 19.17
C ILE A 232 -4.45 7.46 20.24
N GLN A 233 -5.34 7.96 21.10
CA GLN A 233 -4.98 8.93 22.13
C GLN A 233 -4.01 8.34 23.15
N LEU A 234 -4.16 7.05 23.49
CA LEU A 234 -3.28 6.37 24.43
C LEU A 234 -1.87 6.14 23.87
N SER A 235 -1.67 6.08 22.54
CA SER A 235 -0.33 5.97 21.95
C SER A 235 0.47 7.27 21.98
N LEU A 236 -0.24 8.39 21.84
CA LEU A 236 0.36 9.72 21.93
C LEU A 236 0.71 10.09 23.38
N SER A 237 0.13 9.40 24.36
CA SER A 237 0.46 9.58 25.77
C SER A 237 1.64 8.69 26.19
N GLN A 238 2.77 9.31 26.55
CA GLN A 238 3.95 8.61 27.10
C GLN A 238 3.73 7.97 28.50
N VAL A 239 2.48 7.86 28.96
CA VAL A 239 2.12 7.60 30.36
C VAL A 239 1.75 6.14 30.62
N VAL A 240 1.48 5.34 29.59
CA VAL A 240 1.02 3.95 29.80
C VAL A 240 2.19 2.98 29.71
N PHE A 241 2.76 2.66 30.87
CA PHE A 241 3.54 1.44 31.09
C PHE A 241 2.65 0.22 30.77
N GLU A 242 3.11 -0.66 29.86
CA GLU A 242 2.71 -2.07 29.75
C GLU A 242 1.21 -2.38 29.69
N SER A 243 0.44 -1.73 28.81
CA SER A 243 -0.95 -2.18 28.55
C SER A 243 -1.11 -2.76 27.13
N GLN A 244 -2.06 -3.71 26.99
CA GLN A 244 -2.45 -4.30 25.69
C GLN A 244 -2.77 -3.25 24.61
N LEU A 245 -3.15 -2.03 25.01
CA LEU A 245 -3.47 -0.93 24.11
C LEU A 245 -2.25 -0.32 23.41
N GLN A 246 -1.07 -0.33 24.05
CA GLN A 246 0.19 0.10 23.43
C GLN A 246 0.59 -0.81 22.28
N HIS A 247 0.34 -2.13 22.41
CA HIS A 247 0.62 -3.11 21.36
C HIS A 247 -0.23 -2.88 20.12
N PHE A 248 -1.43 -2.31 20.23
CA PHE A 248 -2.27 -2.04 19.05
C PHE A 248 -1.80 -0.81 18.29
N THR A 249 -1.49 0.28 18.98
CA THR A 249 -1.26 1.56 18.33
C THR A 249 0.14 1.72 17.75
N VAL A 250 1.11 0.99 18.31
CA VAL A 250 2.46 0.91 17.73
C VAL A 250 2.44 0.38 16.29
N HIS A 251 1.49 -0.51 15.95
CA HIS A 251 1.34 -1.00 14.57
C HIS A 251 0.88 0.11 13.63
N TYR A 252 -0.14 0.88 14.02
CA TYR A 252 -0.66 1.97 13.20
C TYR A 252 0.34 3.11 13.01
N GLU A 253 1.07 3.50 14.06
CA GLU A 253 2.09 4.56 13.94
C GLU A 253 3.27 4.11 13.09
N LYS A 254 3.76 2.87 13.29
CA LYS A 254 4.81 2.29 12.45
C LYS A 254 4.36 2.18 11.00
N ALA A 255 3.12 1.77 10.77
CA ALA A 255 2.53 1.68 9.44
C ALA A 255 2.45 3.06 8.77
N SER A 256 1.93 4.06 9.48
CA SER A 256 1.85 5.43 8.99
C SER A 256 3.25 5.99 8.69
N SER A 257 4.21 5.81 9.60
CA SER A 257 5.61 6.22 9.39
C SER A 257 6.22 5.59 8.14
N LYS A 258 5.97 4.29 7.89
CA LYS A 258 6.42 3.60 6.67
C LYS A 258 5.79 4.16 5.39
N MET A 259 4.48 4.45 5.44
CA MET A 259 3.77 5.06 4.32
C MET A 259 4.33 6.46 4.02
N HIS A 260 4.39 7.35 5.01
CA HIS A 260 5.00 8.68 4.87
C HIS A 260 6.50 8.62 4.51
N GLY A 261 7.16 7.52 4.86
CA GLY A 261 8.54 7.18 4.53
C GLY A 261 8.77 6.83 3.07
N ASN A 262 7.74 6.34 2.36
CA ASN A 262 7.90 5.52 1.16
C ASN A 262 8.94 4.40 1.40
N PHE A 263 8.74 3.56 2.42
CA PHE A 263 9.74 2.56 2.82
C PHE A 263 10.14 1.61 1.67
N VAL A 264 9.25 1.39 0.70
CA VAL A 264 9.54 0.62 -0.52
C VAL A 264 10.54 1.32 -1.44
N GLY A 265 10.51 2.65 -1.51
CA GLY A 265 11.33 3.44 -2.44
C GLY A 265 10.84 3.41 -3.90
N ALA A 266 9.63 2.91 -4.17
CA ALA A 266 9.06 2.81 -5.52
C ALA A 266 8.10 3.98 -5.85
N PRO A 267 7.89 4.30 -7.14
CA PRO A 267 6.91 5.29 -7.57
C PRO A 267 5.47 5.02 -7.09
N GLY A 268 4.68 6.08 -6.95
CA GLY A 268 3.31 6.02 -6.45
C GLY A 268 2.26 6.61 -7.41
N LEU A 269 1.10 5.97 -7.53
CA LEU A 269 -0.11 6.50 -8.15
C LEU A 269 -1.21 6.63 -7.08
N PHE A 270 -1.74 7.82 -6.87
CA PHE A 270 -2.75 8.10 -5.85
C PHE A 270 -4.08 8.50 -6.48
N PHE A 271 -5.15 7.83 -6.05
CA PHE A 271 -6.51 8.01 -6.50
C PHE A 271 -7.38 8.46 -5.33
N PHE A 272 -8.08 9.58 -5.51
CA PHE A 272 -8.96 10.15 -4.50
C PHE A 272 -10.09 10.97 -5.17
N SER A 273 -11.06 11.41 -4.38
CA SER A 273 -12.16 12.25 -4.84
C SER A 273 -12.35 13.43 -3.89
N ASP A 274 -12.74 14.59 -4.43
CA ASP A 274 -12.97 15.81 -3.64
C ASP A 274 -14.15 15.70 -2.66
N ASN A 275 -15.05 14.74 -2.87
CA ASN A 275 -16.20 14.46 -2.01
C ASN A 275 -16.04 13.19 -1.15
N ASP A 276 -14.86 12.58 -1.09
CA ASP A 276 -14.60 11.45 -0.19
C ASP A 276 -14.35 11.95 1.24
N PRO A 277 -15.27 11.71 2.20
CA PRO A 277 -15.12 12.21 3.56
C PRO A 277 -14.16 11.36 4.41
N VAL A 278 -13.66 10.23 3.88
CA VAL A 278 -12.79 9.28 4.58
C VAL A 278 -11.34 9.40 4.09
N SER A 279 -11.15 9.54 2.79
CA SER A 279 -9.83 9.71 2.16
C SER A 279 -9.76 11.01 1.38
N THR A 280 -9.61 12.11 2.10
CA THR A 280 -9.63 13.45 1.46
C THR A 280 -8.38 13.68 0.60
N PRO A 281 -8.46 14.55 -0.42
CA PRO A 281 -7.30 14.95 -1.21
C PRO A 281 -6.16 15.51 -0.35
N GLU A 282 -6.49 16.28 0.69
CA GLU A 282 -5.52 16.90 1.59
C GLU A 282 -4.75 15.85 2.40
N MET A 283 -5.46 14.84 2.92
CA MET A 283 -4.84 13.76 3.69
C MET A 283 -3.85 12.98 2.81
N ASN A 284 -4.23 12.64 1.57
CA ASN A 284 -3.32 11.98 0.63
C ASN A 284 -2.14 12.88 0.26
N ALA A 285 -2.37 14.19 0.10
CA ALA A 285 -1.32 15.17 -0.21
C ALA A 285 -0.25 15.27 0.88
N LEU A 286 -0.60 15.08 2.15
CA LEU A 286 0.39 15.04 3.23
C LEU A 286 1.39 13.89 3.07
N VAL A 287 0.98 12.78 2.44
CA VAL A 287 1.84 11.63 2.17
C VAL A 287 2.63 11.85 0.89
N TYR A 288 1.94 12.01 -0.25
CA TYR A 288 2.62 11.97 -1.54
C TYR A 288 3.54 13.18 -1.76
N LYS A 289 3.25 14.35 -1.17
CA LYS A 289 4.17 15.50 -1.25
C LYS A 289 5.49 15.25 -0.53
N LYS A 290 5.51 14.41 0.53
CA LYS A 290 6.76 14.00 1.18
C LYS A 290 7.58 13.08 0.26
N TRP A 291 6.91 12.26 -0.54
CA TRP A 291 7.56 11.37 -1.51
C TRP A 291 8.17 12.20 -2.64
N GLU A 292 7.42 13.16 -3.19
CA GLU A 292 7.90 14.11 -4.19
C GLU A 292 9.09 14.93 -3.69
N ALA A 293 9.03 15.44 -2.45
CA ALA A 293 10.14 16.19 -1.85
C ALA A 293 11.43 15.37 -1.69
N ARG A 294 11.34 14.03 -1.66
CA ARG A 294 12.48 13.10 -1.65
C ARG A 294 12.86 12.62 -3.06
N GLY A 295 12.26 13.16 -4.10
CA GLY A 295 12.53 12.80 -5.50
C GLY A 295 11.86 11.50 -5.96
N THR A 296 10.93 10.92 -5.19
CA THR A 296 10.14 9.78 -5.66
C THR A 296 9.10 10.26 -6.70
N PRO A 297 9.00 9.62 -7.88
CA PRO A 297 7.94 9.93 -8.83
C PRO A 297 6.54 9.62 -8.26
N VAL A 298 5.65 10.60 -8.33
CA VAL A 298 4.26 10.50 -7.88
C VAL A 298 3.33 10.94 -9.00
N TYR A 299 2.22 10.23 -9.15
CA TYR A 299 1.12 10.55 -10.03
C TYR A 299 -0.16 10.62 -9.21
N THR A 300 -1.06 11.53 -9.57
CA THR A 300 -2.32 11.70 -8.84
C THR A 300 -3.50 11.83 -9.78
N ARG A 301 -4.65 11.30 -9.38
CA ARG A 301 -5.94 11.51 -10.03
C ARG A 301 -6.99 11.86 -8.98
N CYS A 302 -7.61 13.02 -9.13
CA CYS A 302 -8.72 13.48 -8.32
C CYS A 302 -10.01 13.50 -9.16
N TRP A 303 -11.05 12.78 -8.72
CA TRP A 303 -12.39 12.89 -9.31
C TRP A 303 -13.24 13.93 -8.58
N LYS A 304 -14.21 14.53 -9.29
CA LYS A 304 -15.13 15.56 -8.76
C LYS A 304 -16.28 15.03 -7.90
N ALA A 305 -16.55 13.74 -7.99
CA ALA A 305 -17.64 13.10 -7.26
C ALA A 305 -17.51 11.60 -7.44
N SER A 306 -16.96 10.91 -6.45
CA SER A 306 -16.95 9.47 -6.35
C SER A 306 -16.98 9.09 -4.89
N PRO A 307 -17.93 8.24 -4.46
CA PRO A 307 -17.89 7.67 -3.13
C PRO A 307 -16.55 6.96 -2.87
N HIS A 308 -16.18 6.88 -1.60
CA HIS A 308 -15.00 6.17 -1.11
C HIS A 308 -14.87 4.79 -1.78
N VAL A 309 -13.67 4.46 -2.28
CA VAL A 309 -13.31 3.21 -2.99
C VAL A 309 -14.21 2.83 -4.19
N SER A 310 -14.97 3.78 -4.72
CA SER A 310 -15.90 3.53 -5.83
C SER A 310 -15.41 4.10 -7.17
N HIS A 311 -14.19 4.64 -7.22
CA HIS A 311 -13.61 5.31 -8.40
C HIS A 311 -13.64 4.40 -9.63
N TYR A 312 -13.17 3.16 -9.49
CA TYR A 312 -13.16 2.20 -10.60
C TYR A 312 -14.57 1.78 -11.05
N LEU A 313 -15.54 1.75 -10.13
CA LEU A 313 -16.92 1.39 -10.48
C LEU A 313 -17.62 2.51 -11.23
N GLN A 314 -17.34 3.76 -10.87
CA GLN A 314 -18.01 4.94 -11.42
C GLN A 314 -17.31 5.48 -12.67
N TYR A 315 -15.97 5.52 -12.67
CA TYR A 315 -15.13 6.08 -13.74
C TYR A 315 -14.23 5.01 -14.32
N ARG A 316 -14.85 3.90 -14.75
CA ARG A 316 -14.12 2.68 -15.13
C ARG A 316 -13.05 2.94 -16.19
N LYS A 317 -13.40 3.60 -17.30
CA LYS A 317 -12.49 3.80 -18.44
C LYS A 317 -11.31 4.68 -18.04
N GLU A 318 -11.57 5.76 -17.33
CA GLU A 318 -10.55 6.68 -16.85
C GLU A 318 -9.64 5.99 -15.84
N TYR A 319 -10.21 5.24 -14.89
CA TYR A 319 -9.45 4.49 -13.90
C TYR A 319 -8.50 3.48 -14.57
N GLU A 320 -9.01 2.68 -15.51
CA GLU A 320 -8.19 1.71 -16.25
C GLU A 320 -7.09 2.43 -17.05
N ALA A 321 -7.39 3.55 -17.69
CA ALA A 321 -6.41 4.32 -18.45
C ALA A 321 -5.26 4.87 -17.56
N GLU A 322 -5.58 5.40 -16.37
CA GLU A 322 -4.57 5.89 -15.42
C GLU A 322 -3.69 4.74 -14.90
N VAL A 323 -4.30 3.58 -14.58
CA VAL A 323 -3.54 2.39 -14.17
C VAL A 323 -2.63 1.90 -15.29
N VAL A 324 -3.14 1.73 -16.51
CA VAL A 324 -2.36 1.27 -17.66
C VAL A 324 -1.20 2.23 -17.94
N ALA A 325 -1.47 3.54 -17.98
CA ALA A 325 -0.44 4.55 -18.22
C ALA A 325 0.66 4.51 -17.15
N PHE A 326 0.31 4.26 -15.89
CA PHE A 326 1.29 4.08 -14.82
C PHE A 326 2.12 2.82 -15.03
N LEU A 327 1.51 1.69 -15.37
CA LEU A 327 2.23 0.43 -15.62
C LEU A 327 3.16 0.51 -16.83
N GLU A 328 2.76 1.22 -17.89
CA GLU A 328 3.61 1.48 -19.05
C GLU A 328 4.85 2.30 -18.66
N ARG A 329 4.70 3.32 -17.79
CA ARG A 329 5.84 4.11 -17.27
C ARG A 329 6.80 3.29 -16.42
N LEU A 330 6.29 2.29 -15.71
CA LEU A 330 7.10 1.36 -14.92
C LEU A 330 7.76 0.27 -15.77
N GLY A 331 7.40 0.15 -17.05
CA GLY A 331 7.87 -0.94 -17.91
C GLY A 331 7.29 -2.31 -17.55
N VAL A 332 6.19 -2.36 -16.79
CA VAL A 332 5.53 -3.62 -16.38
C VAL A 332 4.66 -4.18 -17.50
N VAL A 333 4.12 -3.30 -18.35
CA VAL A 333 3.35 -3.67 -19.54
C VAL A 333 3.90 -2.93 -20.75
N GLU A 334 3.84 -3.55 -21.93
CA GLU A 334 4.28 -2.92 -23.18
C GLU A 334 3.46 -1.68 -23.52
N ALA A 335 4.13 -0.64 -23.99
CA ALA A 335 3.47 0.57 -24.45
C ALA A 335 2.47 0.23 -25.56
N SER A 336 1.26 0.77 -25.46
CA SER A 336 0.17 0.57 -26.42
C SER A 336 0.55 0.90 -27.88
N ARG A 337 1.59 1.71 -28.11
CA ARG A 337 2.16 1.97 -29.46
C ARG A 337 2.93 0.79 -30.06
N GLN A 338 3.57 -0.04 -29.25
CA GLN A 338 4.34 -1.22 -29.72
C GLN A 338 3.42 -2.41 -30.04
N ARG A 339 2.29 -2.53 -29.32
CA ARG A 339 1.26 -3.56 -29.56
C ARG A 339 0.52 -3.41 -30.89
N ALA A 340 0.43 -2.20 -31.44
CA ALA A 340 -0.19 -1.95 -32.74
C ALA A 340 0.74 -2.22 -33.93
N SER A 341 2.06 -2.36 -33.69
CA SER A 341 3.07 -2.69 -34.70
C SER A 341 3.47 -4.17 -34.72
N SER A 342 2.97 -4.96 -33.76
CA SER A 342 3.23 -6.40 -33.62
C SER A 342 2.01 -7.28 -33.91
N LEU A 343 0.88 -6.65 -34.28
CA LEU A 343 -0.27 -7.24 -34.96
C LEU A 343 -0.20 -6.89 -36.44
#